data_AF-A0A355T692-F1
#
_entry.id   AF-A0A355T692-F1
#
_cell.length_a   1.000
_cell.length_b   1.000
_cell.length_c   1.000
_cell.angle_alpha   90.00
_cell.angle_beta   90.00
_cell.angle_gamma   90.00
#
_symmetry.space_group_name_H-M   'P 1'
#
loop_
_entity.id
_entity.type
_entity.pdbx_description
1 polymer ?
#
loop_
_entity_poly.entity_id
_entity_poly.type
_entity_poly.pdbx_seq_one_letter_code
_entity_poly.pdbx_strand_id
1 'polypeptide(L)'
;HSMSDPAKYRAREEVNRMREEHDPIEQVKARLLRSKKIDEAALKEIDADVRAIVTEAANFAQESPEPDASELWTDITEEVQA
;
A
#
# COMPACT_ATOMS: atom_id res chain seq x y z
N HIS A 1 14.78 -9.30 -1.61
CA HIS A 1 13.56 -8.91 -0.88
C HIS A 1 12.57 -8.13 -1.72
N SER A 2 12.94 -7.63 -2.91
CA SER A 2 11.98 -7.04 -3.85
C SER A 2 11.11 -8.12 -4.50
N MET A 3 10.25 -7.72 -5.43
CA MET A 3 9.39 -8.60 -6.23
C MET A 3 10.12 -9.79 -6.90
N SER A 4 11.43 -9.67 -7.14
CA SER A 4 12.24 -10.72 -7.79
C SER A 4 12.72 -11.82 -6.82
N ASP A 5 12.56 -11.63 -5.51
CA ASP A 5 13.08 -12.56 -4.49
C ASP A 5 11.97 -13.46 -3.93
N PRO A 6 12.03 -14.78 -4.16
CA PRO A 6 11.03 -15.73 -3.67
C PRO A 6 11.13 -16.02 -2.15
N ALA A 7 12.05 -15.38 -1.42
CA ALA A 7 12.20 -15.48 0.04
C ALA A 7 12.46 -16.91 0.58
N LYS A 8 13.26 -17.71 -0.12
CA LYS A 8 13.58 -19.11 0.25
C LYS A 8 14.42 -19.26 1.53
N TYR A 9 14.92 -18.16 2.09
CA TYR A 9 15.76 -18.13 3.29
C TYR A 9 14.98 -18.04 4.61
N ARG A 10 13.63 -18.04 4.56
CA ARG A 10 12.77 -18.03 5.75
C ARG A 10 11.61 -19.00 5.61
N ALA A 11 11.16 -19.58 6.71
CA ALA A 11 10.06 -20.53 6.73
C ALA A 11 8.72 -19.82 6.48
N ARG A 12 7.80 -20.46 5.77
CA ARG A 12 6.45 -19.90 5.53
C ARG A 12 5.66 -19.80 6.83
N GLU A 13 5.88 -20.76 7.72
CA GLU A 13 5.28 -20.87 9.05
C GLU A 13 5.66 -19.68 9.93
N GLU A 14 6.90 -19.19 9.83
CA GLU A 14 7.35 -18.01 10.55
C GLU A 14 6.60 -16.75 10.10
N VAL A 15 6.47 -16.57 8.78
CA VAL A 15 5.75 -15.42 8.20
C VAL A 15 4.28 -15.44 8.59
N ASN A 16 3.64 -16.62 8.54
CA ASN A 16 2.24 -16.77 8.95
C ASN A 16 2.06 -16.46 10.44
N ARG A 17 2.93 -16.98 11.31
CA ARG A 17 2.87 -16.69 12.76
C ARG A 17 3.00 -15.19 13.04
N MET A 18 3.93 -14.50 12.37
CA MET A 18 4.08 -13.05 12.54
C MET A 18 2.84 -12.29 12.08
N ARG A 19 2.19 -12.71 10.99
CA ARG A 19 0.95 -12.11 10.52
C ARG A 19 -0.23 -12.40 11.46
N GLU A 20 -0.31 -13.58 12.04
CA GLU A 20 -1.42 -13.94 12.93
C GLU A 20 -1.29 -13.31 14.32
N GLU A 21 -0.08 -13.27 14.88
CA GLU A 21 0.16 -12.85 16.26
C GLU A 21 0.57 -11.38 16.38
N HIS A 22 1.16 -10.80 15.33
CA HIS A 22 1.82 -9.50 15.39
C HIS A 22 1.39 -8.52 14.28
N ASP A 23 0.28 -8.76 13.59
CA ASP A 23 -0.25 -7.79 12.62
C ASP A 23 -0.59 -6.44 13.31
N PRO A 24 0.00 -5.32 12.84
CA PRO A 24 -0.19 -4.02 13.47
C PRO A 24 -1.62 -3.48 13.29
N ILE A 25 -2.28 -3.79 12.18
CA ILE A 25 -3.65 -3.35 11.88
C ILE A 25 -4.61 -4.06 12.82
N GLU A 26 -4.49 -5.39 12.96
CA GLU A 26 -5.33 -6.17 13.90
C GLU A 26 -5.11 -5.74 15.35
N GLN A 27 -3.86 -5.46 15.75
CA GLN A 27 -3.57 -4.93 17.08
C GLN A 27 -4.24 -3.57 17.34
N VAL A 28 -4.21 -2.66 16.38
CA VAL A 28 -4.85 -1.34 16.50
C VAL A 28 -6.37 -1.49 16.52
N LYS A 29 -6.95 -2.29 15.61
CA LYS A 29 -8.38 -2.62 15.59
C LYS A 29 -8.85 -3.13 16.94
N ALA A 30 -8.16 -4.10 17.52
CA ALA A 30 -8.52 -4.65 18.83
C ALA A 30 -8.46 -3.59 19.94
N ARG A 31 -7.48 -2.66 19.91
CA ARG A 31 -7.41 -1.54 20.87
C ARG A 31 -8.57 -0.57 20.70
N LEU A 32 -8.93 -0.22 19.46
CA LEU A 32 -10.02 0.70 19.15
C LEU A 32 -11.38 0.13 19.59
N LEU A 33 -11.67 -1.12 19.25
CA LEU A 33 -12.90 -1.82 19.65
C LEU A 33 -13.01 -1.94 21.18
N ARG A 34 -11.94 -2.35 21.87
CA ARG A 34 -11.92 -2.40 23.36
C ARG A 34 -12.17 -1.03 23.99
N SER A 35 -11.65 0.03 23.37
CA SER A 35 -11.85 1.40 23.85
C SER A 35 -13.24 1.97 23.56
N LYS A 36 -14.11 1.24 22.83
CA LYS A 36 -15.45 1.66 22.39
C LYS A 36 -15.46 3.00 21.64
N LYS A 37 -14.33 3.37 21.02
CA LYS A 37 -14.21 4.60 20.20
C LYS A 37 -14.78 4.45 18.80
N ILE A 38 -14.95 3.21 18.35
CA ILE A 38 -15.46 2.82 17.04
C ILE A 38 -16.05 1.41 17.17
N ASP A 39 -16.97 1.05 16.28
CA ASP A 39 -17.52 -0.29 16.17
C ASP A 39 -16.99 -1.02 14.92
N GLU A 40 -17.37 -2.29 14.76
CA GLU A 40 -16.95 -3.10 13.62
C GLU A 40 -17.53 -2.61 12.29
N ALA A 41 -18.72 -1.99 12.31
CA ALA A 41 -19.38 -1.50 11.11
C ALA A 41 -18.59 -0.32 10.52
N ALA A 42 -18.24 0.66 11.35
CA ALA A 42 -17.44 1.81 10.93
C ALA A 42 -16.03 1.40 10.48
N LEU A 43 -15.39 0.41 11.10
CA LEU A 43 -14.11 -0.12 10.62
C LEU A 43 -14.24 -0.78 9.23
N LYS A 44 -15.34 -1.48 8.97
CA LYS A 44 -15.61 -2.09 7.67
C LYS A 44 -15.87 -1.04 6.58
N GLU A 45 -16.51 0.08 6.94
CA GLU A 45 -16.67 1.22 6.04
C GLU A 45 -15.31 1.80 5.66
N ILE A 46 -14.41 2.02 6.62
CA ILE A 46 -13.04 2.48 6.37
C ILE A 46 -12.28 1.52 5.42
N ASP A 47 -12.38 0.21 5.66
CA ASP A 47 -11.75 -0.79 4.78
C ASP A 47 -12.30 -0.73 3.34
N ALA A 48 -13.61 -0.49 3.20
CA ALA A 48 -14.25 -0.36 1.89
C ALA A 48 -13.77 0.91 1.15
N ASP A 49 -13.71 2.04 1.86
CA ASP A 49 -13.25 3.32 1.31
C ASP A 49 -11.80 3.24 0.85
N VAL A 50 -10.91 2.66 1.67
CA VAL A 50 -9.50 2.47 1.32
C VAL A 50 -9.37 1.57 0.09
N ARG A 51 -10.16 0.49 0.00
CA ARG A 51 -10.15 -0.39 -1.19
C ARG A 51 -10.61 0.35 -2.44
N ALA A 52 -11.64 1.19 -2.34
CA ALA A 52 -12.11 2.00 -3.46
C ALA A 52 -10.99 2.94 -3.96
N ILE A 53 -10.35 3.69 -3.05
CA ILE A 53 -9.25 4.60 -3.38
C ILE A 53 -8.09 3.86 -4.04
N VAL A 54 -7.65 2.74 -3.49
CA VAL A 54 -6.54 1.96 -4.05
C VAL A 54 -6.89 1.38 -5.42
N THR A 55 -8.14 0.95 -5.61
CA THR A 55 -8.61 0.41 -6.90
C THR A 55 -8.65 1.50 -7.96
N GLU A 56 -9.20 2.67 -7.63
CA GLU A 56 -9.24 3.83 -8.52
C GLU A 56 -7.81 4.26 -8.91
N ALA A 57 -6.90 4.39 -7.93
CA ALA A 57 -5.51 4.73 -8.19
C ALA A 57 -4.80 3.68 -9.06
N ALA A 58 -5.05 2.39 -8.84
CA ALA A 58 -4.47 1.32 -9.64
C ALA A 58 -5.00 1.33 -11.08
N ASN A 59 -6.29 1.59 -11.29
CA ASN A 59 -6.89 1.71 -12.62
C ASN A 59 -6.30 2.93 -13.35
N PHE A 60 -6.25 4.09 -12.68
CA PHE A 60 -5.63 5.28 -13.24
C PHE A 60 -4.17 5.02 -13.65
N ALA A 61 -3.37 4.37 -12.80
CA ALA A 61 -1.98 4.05 -13.10
C ALA A 61 -1.81 3.07 -14.28
N GLN A 62 -2.76 2.15 -14.50
CA GLN A 62 -2.73 1.20 -15.62
C GLN A 62 -3.23 1.80 -16.93
N GLU A 63 -4.19 2.72 -16.86
CA GLU A 63 -4.80 3.38 -18.03
C GLU A 63 -4.02 4.61 -18.47
N SER A 64 -3.19 5.18 -17.59
CA SER A 64 -2.32 6.30 -17.92
C SER A 64 -1.36 5.91 -19.05
N PRO A 65 -1.27 6.72 -20.13
CA PRO A 65 -0.33 6.44 -21.20
C PRO A 65 1.11 6.53 -20.68
N GLU A 66 2.02 5.81 -21.34
CA GLU A 66 3.44 6.03 -21.13
C GLU A 66 3.82 7.47 -21.53
N PRO A 67 4.85 8.07 -20.92
CA PRO A 67 5.36 9.38 -21.31
C PRO A 67 5.75 9.42 -22.79
N ASP A 68 5.63 10.58 -23.42
CA ASP A 68 6.10 10.74 -24.80
C ASP A 68 7.63 10.55 -24.86
N ALA A 69 8.13 9.92 -25.92
CA ALA A 69 9.58 9.66 -26.06
C ALA A 69 10.42 10.95 -26.06
N SER A 70 9.82 12.11 -26.41
CA SER A 70 10.47 13.42 -26.30
C SER A 70 10.75 13.83 -24.86
N GLU A 71 10.01 13.31 -23.88
CA GLU A 71 10.23 13.56 -22.44
C GLU A 71 11.51 12.88 -21.93
N LEU A 72 12.11 11.95 -22.68
CA LEU A 72 13.35 11.28 -22.28
C LEU A 72 14.50 12.26 -21.94
N TRP A 73 14.49 13.46 -22.53
CA TRP A 73 15.55 14.45 -22.39
C TRP A 73 15.20 15.59 -21.42
N THR A 74 14.03 15.54 -20.77
CA THR A 74 13.65 16.53 -19.76
C THR A 74 14.35 16.23 -18.43
N ASP A 75 14.39 17.22 -17.54
CA ASP A 75 14.87 17.07 -16.15
C ASP A 75 16.33 16.64 -15.97
N ILE A 76 17.19 16.83 -16.98
CA ILE A 76 18.63 16.55 -16.91
C ILE A 76 19.40 17.70 -16.22
N THR A 77 19.00 18.94 -16.47
CA THR A 77 19.58 20.15 -15.88
C THR A 77 18.47 21.13 -15.51
N GLU A 78 18.66 21.89 -14.43
CA GLU A 78 17.78 23.01 -14.11
C GLU A 78 17.96 24.15 -15.13
N GLU A 79 16.90 24.89 -15.44
CA GLU A 79 17.01 26.10 -16.24
C GLU A 79 17.76 27.18 -15.45
N VAL A 80 18.90 27.63 -15.98
CA VAL A 80 19.64 28.76 -15.39
C VAL A 80 18.90 30.04 -15.78
N GLN A 81 18.25 30.69 -14.83
CA GLN A 81 17.73 32.05 -15.01
C GLN A 81 18.89 33.02 -15.26
N ALA A 82 18.86 33.70 -16.41
CA ALA A 82 19.82 34.74 -16.79
C ALA A 82 19.42 36.11 -16.23
#